data_AF-B0KDA9-F1
#
_entry.id   AF-B0KDA9-F1
#
_cell.length_a   1.000
_cell.length_b   1.000
_cell.length_c   1.000
_cell.angle_alpha   90.00
_cell.angle_beta   90.00
_cell.angle_gamma   90.00
#
_symmetry.space_group_name_H-M   'P 1'
#
loop_
_entity.id
_entity.type
_entity.pdbx_description
1 polymer ?
#
loop_
_entity_poly.entity_id
_entity_poly.type
_entity_poly.pdbx_seq_one_letter_code
_entity_poly.pdbx_strand_id
1 'polypeptide(L)'
;MYIDKTFNFEDIPTKLKDIIKNIDKDNFKKFRWFQEKAYNILDIFLFDYAILSKKETEIIIAAIIAFVVKAPTSKKEITLLYYVPLIITPYFRNNDLIDIIENPNLKAFIYDGIDDINYVKFLNKVLSEETVIKFESGAQLIPYNLKKDDIYSSRRLSNKSSNSLTFLQKDEIIKTYRKFVKGVNPDLEMTFELKNAGFGNVQDIRGYFLYKDRNRERYTVAIIVEHIKNMGDMWQYTEEYLSSVISTLSDYDEIKESYVEGYLSNYLEEVRGIARIIADMHIKLSYIDKEDFAKRNVEISDVEEIVKSIKNNFTKLLNFVKLSTFDEQITSMIEEIVKQQDFLMSKLEEFKDTAVFGKYIRCHGDLHLEQILKTEEGYVIIDFEGEPTKPIEVRRKKISPLKDVAGMIRSFSYAAYAAYFNYLNAKGKFRDEKIEKALLWWEKAVTETFVENYLELVTREAPDIVPEGKNFDKALAIFKLDKALFEGIYEVNNRPSWFRIPLKGILECIEDLKLEKHRSEVNYG
;
A
#
# COMPACT_ATOMS: atom_id res chain seq x y z
N MET A 1 29.82 22.16 20.55
CA MET A 1 30.55 21.22 21.42
C MET A 1 31.55 20.52 20.51
N TYR A 2 32.84 20.75 20.70
CA TYR A 2 33.88 20.15 19.87
C TYR A 2 33.88 18.65 20.14
N ILE A 3 33.64 17.83 19.10
CA ILE A 3 33.94 16.40 19.19
C ILE A 3 35.42 16.30 19.54
N ASP A 4 35.71 15.57 20.61
CA ASP A 4 37.05 15.12 20.92
C ASP A 4 37.57 14.37 19.68
N LYS A 5 38.45 15.00 18.90
CA LYS A 5 38.79 14.57 17.52
C LYS A 5 39.61 13.27 17.49
N THR A 6 39.88 12.66 18.64
CA THR A 6 40.72 11.47 18.78
C THR A 6 40.03 10.45 19.68
N PHE A 7 39.18 9.60 19.10
CA PHE A 7 38.52 8.48 19.80
C PHE A 7 38.61 7.20 18.97
N ASN A 8 38.56 6.05 19.64
CA ASN A 8 38.67 4.72 19.03
C ASN A 8 37.30 4.10 18.76
N PHE A 9 37.27 2.97 18.05
CA PHE A 9 36.01 2.26 17.71
C PHE A 9 35.16 1.94 18.96
N GLU A 10 35.80 1.58 20.07
CA GLU A 10 35.14 1.24 21.33
C GLU A 10 34.38 2.40 21.98
N ASP A 11 34.74 3.64 21.65
CA ASP A 11 34.16 4.86 22.21
C ASP A 11 32.89 5.32 21.47
N ILE A 12 32.63 4.78 20.26
CA ILE A 12 31.49 5.14 19.39
C ILE A 12 30.15 5.17 20.15
N PRO A 13 29.79 4.18 20.99
CA PRO A 13 28.59 4.23 21.83
C PRO A 13 28.37 5.55 22.57
N THR A 14 29.43 6.07 23.20
CA THR A 14 29.36 7.28 24.03
C THR A 14 29.34 8.56 23.21
N LYS A 15 29.78 8.49 21.95
CA LYS A 15 29.87 9.60 21.00
C LYS A 15 28.73 9.60 19.97
N LEU A 16 27.79 8.66 20.06
CA LEU A 16 26.82 8.41 19.01
C LEU A 16 25.96 9.65 18.68
N LYS A 17 25.51 10.40 19.69
CA LYS A 17 24.74 11.65 19.47
C LYS A 17 25.50 12.66 18.63
N ASP A 18 26.80 12.82 18.91
CA ASP A 18 27.66 13.72 18.15
C ASP A 18 27.95 13.18 16.75
N ILE A 19 28.19 11.88 16.62
CA ILE A 19 28.41 11.22 15.31
C ILE A 19 27.19 11.45 14.40
N ILE A 20 25.97 11.12 14.87
CA ILE A 20 24.74 11.27 14.07
C ILE A 20 24.50 12.73 13.69
N LYS A 21 24.77 13.68 14.59
CA LYS A 21 24.63 15.11 14.29
C LYS A 21 25.56 15.61 13.18
N ASN A 22 26.70 14.93 12.99
CA ASN A 22 27.70 15.32 11.98
C ASN A 22 27.65 14.46 10.70
N ILE A 23 26.68 13.54 10.58
CA ILE A 23 26.42 12.87 9.31
C ILE A 23 26.03 13.92 8.27
N ASP A 24 26.50 13.78 7.03
CA ASP A 24 25.96 14.55 5.92
C ASP A 24 24.49 14.16 5.72
N LYS A 25 23.60 15.03 6.18
CA LYS A 25 22.15 14.86 6.13
C LYS A 25 21.60 14.58 4.72
N ASP A 26 22.27 15.04 3.66
CA ASP A 26 21.83 14.78 2.30
C ASP A 26 22.11 13.33 1.85
N ASN A 27 23.00 12.60 2.54
CA ASN A 27 23.20 11.16 2.31
C ASN A 27 21.93 10.35 2.53
N PHE A 28 20.97 10.83 3.31
CA PHE A 28 19.70 10.14 3.52
C PHE A 28 18.75 10.22 2.31
N LYS A 29 18.87 11.25 1.47
CA LYS A 29 17.96 11.46 0.31
C LYS A 29 18.08 10.40 -0.78
N LYS A 30 19.21 9.68 -0.82
CA LYS A 30 19.41 8.58 -1.78
C LYS A 30 18.55 7.36 -1.46
N PHE A 31 18.19 7.16 -0.18
CA PHE A 31 17.38 6.02 0.21
C PHE A 31 15.94 6.17 -0.28
N ARG A 32 15.37 5.07 -0.78
CA ARG A 32 13.99 5.06 -1.27
C ARG A 32 12.98 5.30 -0.15
N TRP A 33 13.28 4.83 1.05
CA TRP A 33 12.40 4.96 2.21
C TRP A 33 12.31 6.38 2.76
N PHE A 34 13.23 7.28 2.42
CA PHE A 34 13.16 8.69 2.83
C PHE A 34 12.22 9.44 1.88
N GLN A 35 11.01 9.74 2.35
CA GLN A 35 9.93 10.27 1.52
C GLN A 35 10.11 11.76 1.19
N GLU A 36 10.75 12.53 2.06
CA GLU A 36 10.87 13.98 1.95
C GLU A 36 12.08 14.45 1.13
N LYS A 37 12.37 13.80 0.00
CA LYS A 37 13.55 14.08 -0.85
C LYS A 37 13.63 15.52 -1.34
N ALA A 38 12.48 16.13 -1.62
CA ALA A 38 12.39 17.52 -2.07
C ALA A 38 12.51 18.55 -0.93
N TYR A 39 12.51 18.12 0.33
CA TYR A 39 12.52 19.03 1.47
C TYR A 39 13.95 19.45 1.77
N ASN A 40 14.11 20.66 2.28
CA ASN A 40 15.38 21.12 2.83
C ASN A 40 15.55 20.52 4.23
N ILE A 41 16.55 19.66 4.42
CA ILE A 41 16.89 19.11 5.73
C ILE A 41 17.74 20.17 6.44
N LEU A 42 17.25 20.74 7.52
CA LEU A 42 17.91 21.80 8.27
C LEU A 42 18.91 21.21 9.27
N ASP A 43 18.49 20.19 10.01
CA ASP A 43 19.30 19.52 11.04
C ASP A 43 18.90 18.05 11.17
N ILE A 44 19.82 17.24 11.70
CA ILE A 44 19.56 15.86 12.09
C ILE A 44 20.14 15.59 13.47
N PHE A 45 19.44 14.79 14.28
CA PHE A 45 19.95 14.39 15.59
C PHE A 45 19.37 13.05 16.03
N LEU A 46 20.11 12.37 16.89
CA LEU A 46 19.66 11.13 17.49
C LEU A 46 18.60 11.42 18.55
N PHE A 47 17.35 11.06 18.27
CA PHE A 47 16.22 11.27 19.17
C PHE A 47 16.27 10.27 20.33
N ASP A 48 16.45 9.00 20.03
CA ASP A 48 16.66 7.94 21.01
C ASP A 48 17.37 6.75 20.38
N TYR A 49 17.96 5.87 21.19
CA TYR A 49 18.64 4.68 20.68
C TYR A 49 18.80 3.59 21.73
N ALA A 50 19.05 2.37 21.26
CA ALA A 50 19.55 1.26 22.08
C ALA A 50 20.71 0.57 21.35
N ILE A 51 21.77 0.23 22.09
CA ILE A 51 22.85 -0.60 21.57
C ILE A 51 22.40 -2.05 21.71
N LEU A 52 22.15 -2.70 20.57
CA LEU A 52 21.64 -4.07 20.51
C LEU A 52 22.79 -5.08 20.66
N SER A 53 23.92 -4.78 20.02
CA SER A 53 25.12 -5.60 20.09
C SER A 53 26.35 -4.71 19.99
N LYS A 54 27.35 -5.00 20.82
CA LYS A 54 28.68 -4.38 20.75
C LYS A 54 29.73 -5.49 20.69
N LYS A 55 30.42 -5.60 19.57
CA LYS A 55 31.58 -6.47 19.35
C LYS A 55 32.76 -5.59 18.93
N GLU A 56 33.98 -6.13 19.01
CA GLU A 56 35.22 -5.42 18.65
C GLU A 56 35.22 -4.84 17.24
N THR A 57 34.43 -5.43 16.33
CA THR A 57 34.41 -5.07 14.91
C THR A 57 33.04 -4.68 14.39
N GLU A 58 32.01 -4.66 15.24
CA GLU A 58 30.65 -4.38 14.81
C GLU A 58 29.80 -3.89 15.98
N ILE A 59 29.09 -2.77 15.75
CA ILE A 59 28.11 -2.24 16.68
C ILE A 59 26.77 -2.18 15.96
N ILE A 60 25.75 -2.80 16.54
CA ILE A 60 24.37 -2.81 16.05
C ILE A 60 23.54 -1.93 16.97
N ILE A 61 22.83 -0.98 16.38
CA ILE A 61 22.09 0.04 17.13
C ILE A 61 20.67 0.10 16.57
N ALA A 62 19.66 0.07 17.44
CA ALA A 62 18.33 0.53 17.10
C ALA A 62 18.30 2.05 17.31
N ALA A 63 18.29 2.85 16.24
CA ALA A 63 18.30 4.31 16.34
C ALA A 63 16.98 4.92 15.87
N ILE A 64 16.51 5.93 16.59
CA ILE A 64 15.44 6.82 16.15
C ILE A 64 16.11 8.16 15.83
N ILE A 65 16.11 8.54 14.56
CA ILE A 65 16.75 9.75 14.06
C ILE A 65 15.66 10.79 13.78
N ALA A 66 15.84 11.99 14.33
CA ALA A 66 15.01 13.14 14.05
C ALA A 66 15.60 13.95 12.90
N PHE A 67 14.74 14.30 11.94
CA PHE A 67 15.03 15.18 10.82
C PHE A 67 14.23 16.46 10.98
N VAL A 68 14.90 17.59 11.14
CA VAL A 68 14.26 18.91 11.10
C VAL A 68 14.24 19.34 9.64
N VAL A 69 13.05 19.43 9.05
CA VAL A 69 12.91 19.67 7.62
C VAL A 69 11.96 20.83 7.32
N LYS A 70 12.10 21.39 6.12
CA LYS A 70 11.24 22.45 5.61
C LYS A 70 10.77 22.12 4.20
N ALA A 71 9.45 22.08 4.01
CA ALA A 71 8.84 21.83 2.70
C ALA A 71 9.08 23.02 1.75
N PRO A 72 9.21 22.81 0.43
CA PRO A 72 9.49 23.88 -0.54
C PRO A 72 8.48 25.04 -0.50
N THR A 73 7.22 24.73 -0.25
CA THR A 73 6.10 25.68 -0.26
C THR A 73 5.73 26.21 1.13
N SER A 74 6.40 25.74 2.19
CA SER A 74 6.07 26.08 3.58
C SER A 74 7.20 26.83 4.26
N LYS A 75 6.85 27.84 5.05
CA LYS A 75 7.79 28.49 5.96
C LYS A 75 7.99 27.72 7.27
N LYS A 76 7.10 26.76 7.58
CA LYS A 76 7.09 26.01 8.84
C LYS A 76 8.11 24.89 8.82
N GLU A 77 8.90 24.82 9.89
CA GLU A 77 9.78 23.69 10.18
C GLU A 77 8.96 22.58 10.82
N ILE A 78 9.23 21.34 10.40
CA ILE A 78 8.61 20.14 10.96
C ILE A 78 9.71 19.16 11.35
N THR A 79 9.46 18.39 12.41
CA THR A 79 10.36 17.33 12.84
C THR A 79 9.75 15.99 12.47
N LEU A 80 10.50 15.18 11.73
CA LEU A 80 10.13 13.84 11.32
C LEU A 80 11.02 12.84 12.04
N LEU A 81 10.43 11.79 12.61
CA LEU A 81 11.16 10.72 13.27
C LEU A 81 11.22 9.51 12.35
N TYR A 82 12.40 8.92 12.22
CA TYR A 82 12.63 7.70 11.48
C TYR A 82 13.34 6.67 12.35
N TYR A 83 12.86 5.43 12.34
CA TYR A 83 13.56 4.29 12.91
C TYR A 83 14.54 3.74 11.87
N VAL A 84 15.82 3.80 12.22
CA VAL A 84 16.95 3.43 11.36
C VAL A 84 17.87 2.54 12.17
N PRO A 85 17.79 1.21 12.03
CA PRO A 85 18.83 0.33 12.54
C PRO A 85 20.17 0.73 11.93
N LEU A 86 21.22 0.85 12.73
CA LEU A 86 22.55 1.21 12.26
C LEU A 86 23.52 0.06 12.51
N ILE A 87 24.34 -0.23 11.50
CA ILE A 87 25.53 -1.06 11.65
C ILE A 87 26.75 -0.17 11.51
N ILE A 88 27.60 -0.16 12.54
CA ILE A 88 28.87 0.56 12.50
C ILE A 88 30.01 -0.45 12.57
N THR A 89 30.94 -0.39 11.60
CA THR A 89 32.02 -1.36 11.41
C THR A 89 33.27 -0.68 10.84
N PRO A 90 34.49 -1.10 11.19
CA PRO A 90 35.72 -0.60 10.56
C PRO A 90 35.93 -1.18 9.15
N TYR A 91 35.17 -2.21 8.77
CA TYR A 91 35.26 -2.86 7.46
C TYR A 91 34.25 -2.30 6.47
N PHE A 92 34.74 -1.93 5.29
CA PHE A 92 33.90 -1.51 4.19
C PHE A 92 33.05 -2.68 3.66
N ARG A 93 31.77 -2.41 3.45
CA ARG A 93 30.77 -3.28 2.81
C ARG A 93 30.19 -2.54 1.60
N ASN A 94 29.87 -3.29 0.54
CA ASN A 94 29.23 -2.74 -0.67
C ASN A 94 27.70 -2.70 -0.54
N ASN A 95 27.20 -2.25 0.62
CA ASN A 95 25.78 -2.15 0.93
C ASN A 95 25.48 -0.75 1.48
N ASP A 96 24.19 -0.43 1.65
CA ASP A 96 23.53 0.78 2.17
C ASP A 96 24.32 1.72 3.10
N LEU A 97 25.44 2.26 2.61
CA LEU A 97 26.33 3.16 3.34
C LEU A 97 25.59 4.46 3.59
N ILE A 98 25.45 4.86 4.85
CA ILE A 98 24.92 6.16 5.24
C ILE A 98 26.06 7.18 5.22
N ASP A 99 27.11 6.95 5.99
CA ASP A 99 28.25 7.88 6.09
C ASP A 99 29.52 7.20 6.63
N ILE A 100 30.62 7.95 6.72
CA ILE A 100 31.93 7.50 7.19
C ILE A 100 32.35 8.32 8.41
N ILE A 101 32.78 7.61 9.46
CA ILE A 101 33.45 8.20 10.62
C ILE A 101 34.95 8.15 10.33
N GLU A 102 35.59 9.30 10.17
CA GLU A 102 37.03 9.38 9.92
C GLU A 102 37.71 10.37 10.88
N ASN A 103 38.66 9.87 11.66
CA ASN A 103 39.53 10.64 12.54
C ASN A 103 40.94 10.00 12.56
N PRO A 104 41.96 10.63 13.17
CA PRO A 104 43.34 10.12 13.14
C PRO A 104 43.53 8.68 13.64
N ASN A 105 42.65 8.20 14.52
CA ASN A 105 42.75 6.88 15.16
C ASN A 105 41.69 5.89 14.64
N LEU A 106 40.74 6.33 13.82
CA LEU A 106 39.58 5.53 13.45
C LEU A 106 39.09 5.86 12.04
N LYS A 107 38.89 4.81 11.26
CA LYS A 107 38.04 4.82 10.08
C LYS A 107 36.96 3.76 10.23
N ALA A 108 35.71 4.18 10.28
CA ALA A 108 34.55 3.30 10.37
C ALA A 108 33.44 3.77 9.46
N PHE A 109 32.55 2.86 9.12
CA PHE A 109 31.47 3.06 8.17
C PHE A 109 30.13 2.83 8.87
N ILE A 110 29.17 3.72 8.63
CA ILE A 110 27.82 3.67 9.16
C ILE A 110 26.90 3.18 8.04
N TYR A 111 26.22 2.07 8.25
CA TYR A 111 25.28 1.47 7.30
C TYR A 111 23.87 1.48 7.84
N ASP A 112 22.90 1.53 6.94
CA ASP A 112 21.52 1.13 7.23
C ASP A 112 21.48 -0.38 7.48
N GLY A 113 21.04 -0.77 8.66
CA GLY A 113 21.09 -2.13 9.16
C GLY A 113 19.81 -2.94 8.99
N ILE A 114 18.79 -2.43 8.28
CA ILE A 114 17.47 -3.07 8.23
C ILE A 114 17.55 -4.53 7.70
N ASP A 115 18.38 -4.75 6.69
CA ASP A 115 18.55 -6.04 6.00
C ASP A 115 19.80 -6.78 6.52
N ASP A 116 20.47 -6.25 7.55
CA ASP A 116 21.63 -6.91 8.13
C ASP A 116 21.19 -8.17 8.89
N ILE A 117 21.82 -9.30 8.56
CA ILE A 117 21.47 -10.60 9.11
C ILE A 117 21.65 -10.67 10.63
N ASN A 118 22.61 -9.94 11.21
CA ASN A 118 22.82 -9.92 12.66
C ASN A 118 21.74 -9.09 13.35
N TYR A 119 21.27 -8.00 12.74
CA TYR A 119 20.12 -7.24 13.21
C TYR A 119 18.83 -8.09 13.18
N VAL A 120 18.55 -8.76 12.07
CA VAL A 120 17.41 -9.67 11.92
C VAL A 120 17.45 -10.81 12.95
N LYS A 121 18.62 -11.46 13.12
CA LYS A 121 18.83 -12.49 14.14
C LYS A 121 18.62 -11.95 15.55
N PHE A 122 19.06 -10.72 15.81
CA PHE A 122 18.88 -10.08 17.11
C PHE A 122 17.39 -9.87 17.39
N LEU A 123 16.62 -9.30 16.45
CA LEU A 123 15.17 -9.15 16.61
C LEU A 123 14.50 -10.50 16.88
N ASN A 124 14.84 -11.52 16.09
CA ASN A 124 14.29 -12.86 16.29
C ASN A 124 14.57 -13.40 17.69
N LYS A 125 15.82 -13.26 18.18
CA LYS A 125 16.21 -13.65 19.54
C LYS A 125 15.40 -12.90 20.58
N VAL A 126 15.28 -11.57 20.45
CA VAL A 126 14.52 -10.72 21.36
C VAL A 126 13.05 -11.13 21.42
N LEU A 127 12.44 -11.49 20.29
CA LEU A 127 11.07 -11.99 20.25
C LEU A 127 10.95 -13.36 20.95
N SER A 128 11.81 -14.31 20.60
CA SER A 128 11.77 -15.68 21.15
C SER A 128 12.03 -15.71 22.66
N GLU A 129 12.93 -14.86 23.16
CA GLU A 129 13.26 -14.74 24.58
C GLU A 129 12.37 -13.73 25.32
N GLU A 130 11.43 -13.08 24.62
CA GLU A 130 10.54 -12.02 25.14
C GLU A 130 11.29 -10.93 25.93
N THR A 131 12.49 -10.59 25.48
CA THR A 131 13.39 -9.67 26.19
C THR A 131 13.04 -8.22 25.91
N VAL A 132 12.82 -7.42 26.95
CA VAL A 132 12.58 -5.97 26.78
C VAL A 132 13.91 -5.23 26.63
N ILE A 133 14.08 -4.51 25.51
CA ILE A 133 15.27 -3.68 25.26
C ILE A 133 15.00 -2.26 25.74
N LYS A 134 15.88 -1.73 26.60
CA LYS A 134 15.80 -0.35 27.08
C LYS A 134 16.58 0.57 26.15
N PHE A 135 15.94 1.68 25.80
CA PHE A 135 16.57 2.77 25.07
C PHE A 135 17.16 3.78 26.06
N GLU A 136 18.06 4.63 25.57
CA GLU A 136 18.77 5.66 26.35
C GLU A 136 17.81 6.59 27.09
N SER A 137 16.68 6.96 26.48
CA SER A 137 15.67 7.80 27.13
C SER A 137 14.97 7.12 28.32
N GLY A 138 15.13 5.81 28.49
CA GLY A 138 14.35 4.98 29.39
C GLY A 138 13.08 4.42 28.76
N ALA A 139 12.81 4.70 27.49
CA ALA A 139 11.81 4.02 26.69
C ALA A 139 12.17 2.53 26.49
N GLN A 140 11.18 1.75 26.06
CA GLN A 140 11.31 0.30 25.96
C GLN A 140 10.85 -0.20 24.60
N LEU A 141 11.65 -1.03 23.95
CA LEU A 141 11.20 -1.87 22.86
C LEU A 141 10.73 -3.20 23.45
N ILE A 142 9.42 -3.43 23.36
CA ILE A 142 8.73 -4.56 23.97
C ILE A 142 8.36 -5.54 22.85
N PRO A 143 8.88 -6.79 22.89
CA PRO A 143 8.43 -7.85 22.00
C PRO A 143 7.08 -8.41 22.46
N TYR A 144 6.23 -8.77 21.51
CA TYR A 144 4.98 -9.49 21.72
C TYR A 144 5.01 -10.75 20.87
N ASN A 145 5.25 -11.88 21.52
CA ASN A 145 5.31 -13.18 20.85
C ASN A 145 3.93 -13.85 20.87
N LEU A 146 3.27 -13.92 19.72
CA LEU A 146 1.94 -14.50 19.59
C LEU A 146 1.99 -16.01 19.34
N LYS A 147 3.08 -16.51 18.73
CA LYS A 147 3.30 -17.92 18.43
C LYS A 147 4.68 -18.35 18.93
N LYS A 148 4.69 -19.24 19.93
CA LYS A 148 5.94 -19.72 20.56
C LYS A 148 6.85 -20.48 19.60
N ASP A 149 6.27 -21.14 18.62
CA ASP A 149 7.00 -21.88 17.61
C ASP A 149 7.33 -20.98 16.40
N ASP A 150 8.55 -21.12 15.89
CA ASP A 150 8.93 -20.58 14.59
C ASP A 150 8.12 -21.28 13.47
N ILE A 151 7.81 -20.52 12.42
CA ILE A 151 7.16 -21.07 11.23
C ILE A 151 8.26 -21.60 10.30
N TYR A 152 8.24 -22.91 10.06
CA TYR A 152 9.22 -23.59 9.20
C TYR A 152 8.56 -24.27 8.00
N SER A 153 9.21 -24.19 6.85
CA SER A 153 8.95 -25.06 5.72
C SER A 153 10.02 -26.17 5.64
N SER A 154 9.61 -27.36 5.19
CA SER A 154 10.53 -28.47 4.98
C SER A 154 10.58 -28.89 3.51
N ARG A 155 11.79 -29.17 3.00
CA ARG A 155 12.00 -29.70 1.65
C ARG A 155 12.92 -30.91 1.70
N ARG A 156 12.44 -32.05 1.20
CA ARG A 156 13.23 -33.28 1.09
C ARG A 156 14.14 -33.23 -0.14
N LEU A 157 15.42 -33.57 0.02
CA LEU A 157 16.43 -33.42 -1.04
C LEU A 157 16.55 -34.63 -1.97
N SER A 158 16.31 -35.85 -1.47
CA SER A 158 16.29 -37.04 -2.31
C SER A 158 15.58 -38.22 -1.63
N ASN A 159 15.01 -39.13 -2.43
CA ASN A 159 14.41 -40.39 -1.99
C ASN A 159 15.26 -41.63 -2.33
N LYS A 160 16.52 -41.47 -2.77
CA LYS A 160 17.31 -42.55 -3.39
C LYS A 160 18.57 -42.99 -2.63
N SER A 161 18.81 -42.50 -1.41
CA SER A 161 19.87 -43.00 -0.53
C SER A 161 19.30 -43.52 0.79
N SER A 162 20.08 -44.29 1.54
CA SER A 162 19.70 -44.81 2.87
C SER A 162 19.52 -43.72 3.93
N ASN A 163 19.89 -42.46 3.61
CA ASN A 163 19.79 -41.31 4.50
C ASN A 163 18.74 -40.33 3.97
N SER A 164 17.84 -39.87 4.83
CA SER A 164 16.90 -38.80 4.50
C SER A 164 17.50 -37.45 4.90
N LEU A 165 17.74 -36.58 3.92
CA LEU A 165 18.15 -35.19 4.13
C LEU A 165 16.96 -34.28 3.86
N THR A 166 16.58 -33.49 4.87
CA THR A 166 15.49 -32.52 4.82
C THR A 166 16.05 -31.15 5.16
N PHE A 167 15.86 -30.17 4.27
CA PHE A 167 16.10 -28.77 4.61
C PHE A 167 14.92 -28.25 5.42
N LEU A 168 15.21 -27.61 6.55
CA LEU A 168 14.26 -26.83 7.32
C LEU A 168 14.60 -25.35 7.11
N GLN A 169 13.66 -24.57 6.57
CA GLN A 169 13.84 -23.14 6.31
C GLN A 169 12.79 -22.35 7.06
N LYS A 170 13.20 -21.22 7.64
CA LYS A 170 12.26 -20.33 8.31
C LYS A 170 11.43 -19.60 7.26
N ASP A 171 10.11 -19.69 7.38
CA ASP A 171 9.14 -19.18 6.40
C ASP A 171 8.45 -17.93 6.96
N GLU A 172 9.26 -16.91 7.26
CA GLU A 172 8.84 -15.68 7.93
C GLU A 172 9.42 -14.44 7.25
N ILE A 173 8.65 -13.36 7.25
CA ILE A 173 9.09 -12.01 6.85
C ILE A 173 9.09 -11.10 8.07
N ILE A 174 10.16 -10.34 8.25
CA ILE A 174 10.19 -9.23 9.21
C ILE A 174 9.96 -7.92 8.45
N LYS A 175 8.83 -7.26 8.67
CA LYS A 175 8.56 -5.90 8.17
C LYS A 175 8.95 -4.90 9.25
N THR A 176 9.95 -4.05 8.98
CA THR A 176 10.35 -2.96 9.88
C THR A 176 9.87 -1.62 9.34
N TYR A 177 9.15 -0.85 10.15
CA TYR A 177 8.56 0.43 9.73
C TYR A 177 9.54 1.58 9.92
N ARG A 178 9.81 2.30 8.83
CA ARG A 178 10.80 3.38 8.79
C ARG A 178 10.29 4.65 9.44
N LYS A 179 9.10 5.11 9.05
CA LYS A 179 8.52 6.33 9.60
C LYS A 179 8.04 6.04 11.02
N PHE A 180 8.62 6.73 12.00
CA PHE A 180 8.38 6.46 13.41
C PHE A 180 7.24 7.33 13.92
N VAL A 181 6.01 6.82 13.78
CA VAL A 181 4.77 7.55 14.08
C VAL A 181 4.07 6.94 15.28
N LYS A 182 3.48 7.82 16.11
CA LYS A 182 2.68 7.42 17.26
C LYS A 182 1.46 6.61 16.81
N GLY A 183 1.17 5.53 17.52
CA GLY A 183 0.05 4.63 17.27
C GLY A 183 0.50 3.21 16.87
N VAL A 184 -0.49 2.32 16.82
CA VAL A 184 -0.31 0.97 16.26
C VAL A 184 -0.37 1.09 14.74
N ASN A 185 0.56 0.46 14.03
CA ASN A 185 0.56 0.47 12.57
C ASN A 185 -0.72 -0.25 12.05
N PRO A 186 -1.44 0.31 11.07
CA PRO A 186 -2.64 -0.29 10.52
C PRO A 186 -2.44 -1.73 10.01
N ASP A 187 -1.29 -2.07 9.44
CA ASP A 187 -0.99 -3.42 8.97
C ASP A 187 -1.02 -4.45 10.11
N LEU A 188 -0.43 -4.10 11.26
CA LEU A 188 -0.51 -4.91 12.48
C LEU A 188 -1.94 -4.98 13.03
N GLU A 189 -2.59 -3.82 13.18
CA GLU A 189 -3.91 -3.70 13.79
C GLU A 189 -4.97 -4.47 12.98
N MET A 190 -5.03 -4.24 11.67
CA MET A 190 -6.01 -4.86 10.78
C MET A 190 -5.79 -6.36 10.66
N THR A 191 -4.55 -6.80 10.44
CA THR A 191 -4.23 -8.23 10.32
C THR A 191 -4.60 -9.00 11.59
N PHE A 192 -4.26 -8.45 12.76
CA PHE A 192 -4.55 -9.08 14.04
C PHE A 192 -6.07 -9.20 14.28
N GLU A 193 -6.82 -8.12 14.03
CA GLU A 193 -8.27 -8.09 14.27
C GLU A 193 -9.05 -8.93 13.26
N LEU A 194 -8.65 -8.94 11.99
CA LEU A 194 -9.21 -9.83 10.96
C LEU A 194 -9.01 -11.30 11.33
N LYS A 195 -7.80 -11.67 11.78
CA LYS A 195 -7.53 -13.04 12.20
C LYS A 195 -8.40 -13.46 13.39
N ASN A 196 -8.56 -12.59 14.39
CA ASN A 196 -9.45 -12.84 15.52
C ASN A 196 -10.92 -12.94 15.11
N ALA A 197 -11.33 -12.21 14.07
CA ALA A 197 -12.67 -12.30 13.48
C ALA A 197 -12.87 -13.55 12.59
N GLY A 198 -11.86 -14.40 12.46
CA GLY A 198 -11.91 -15.65 11.68
C GLY A 198 -11.70 -15.45 10.18
N PHE A 199 -11.16 -14.32 9.74
CA PHE A 199 -10.78 -14.11 8.34
C PHE A 199 -9.50 -14.90 8.03
N GLY A 200 -9.63 -15.95 7.21
CA GLY A 200 -8.54 -16.87 6.89
C GLY A 200 -7.57 -16.34 5.81
N ASN A 201 -8.02 -15.41 4.97
CA ASN A 201 -7.29 -14.91 3.80
C ASN A 201 -6.36 -13.72 4.14
N VAL A 202 -5.68 -13.81 5.29
CA VAL A 202 -4.68 -12.84 5.76
C VAL A 202 -3.49 -13.56 6.38
N GLN A 203 -2.31 -12.95 6.31
CA GLN A 203 -1.07 -13.53 6.86
C GLN A 203 -1.15 -13.73 8.38
N ASP A 204 -0.54 -14.80 8.87
CA ASP A 204 -0.38 -14.98 10.31
C ASP A 204 0.74 -14.09 10.87
N ILE A 205 0.49 -13.50 12.04
CA ILE A 205 1.50 -12.76 12.80
C ILE A 205 2.12 -13.70 13.83
N ARG A 206 3.44 -13.94 13.73
CA ARG A 206 4.20 -14.63 14.77
C ARG A 206 4.45 -13.72 15.97
N GLY A 207 4.79 -12.47 15.71
CA GLY A 207 4.97 -11.47 16.76
C GLY A 207 5.32 -10.10 16.23
N TYR A 208 5.46 -9.14 17.14
CA TYR A 208 5.73 -7.74 16.77
C TYR A 208 6.46 -7.01 17.89
N PHE A 209 6.96 -5.82 17.58
CA PHE A 209 7.72 -4.98 18.51
C PHE A 209 7.08 -3.62 18.63
N LEU A 210 6.77 -3.21 19.86
CA LEU A 210 6.31 -1.86 20.15
C LEU A 210 7.39 -1.11 20.92
N TYR A 211 7.77 0.06 20.42
CA TYR A 211 8.47 1.03 21.24
C TYR A 211 7.43 1.75 22.11
N LYS A 212 7.69 1.78 23.42
CA LYS A 212 6.88 2.45 24.43
C LYS A 212 7.69 3.56 25.07
N ASP A 213 7.27 4.80 24.86
CA ASP A 213 7.94 5.97 25.42
C ASP A 213 7.64 6.12 26.94
N ARG A 214 8.25 7.14 27.56
CA ARG A 214 8.03 7.44 28.99
C ARG A 214 6.60 7.89 29.31
N ASN A 215 5.89 8.42 28.33
CA ASN A 215 4.48 8.83 28.43
C ASN A 215 3.52 7.65 28.18
N ARG A 216 4.04 6.43 27.97
CA ARG A 216 3.31 5.20 27.64
C ARG A 216 2.68 5.19 26.25
N GLU A 217 3.09 6.11 25.40
CA GLU A 217 2.73 6.13 23.99
C GLU A 217 3.43 5.00 23.24
N ARG A 218 2.74 4.43 22.26
CA ARG A 218 3.18 3.22 21.54
C ARG A 218 3.48 3.56 20.09
N TYR A 219 4.53 2.93 19.57
CA TYR A 219 4.99 3.05 18.20
C TYR A 219 5.30 1.66 17.69
N THR A 220 4.73 1.26 16.55
CA THR A 220 5.05 -0.05 15.97
C THR A 220 6.39 0.02 15.24
N VAL A 221 7.35 -0.79 15.66
CA VAL A 221 8.70 -0.79 15.09
C VAL A 221 8.83 -1.86 14.01
N ALA A 222 8.38 -3.08 14.30
CA ALA A 222 8.41 -4.17 13.34
C ALA A 222 7.33 -5.21 13.63
N ILE A 223 6.92 -5.94 12.59
CA ILE A 223 6.12 -7.15 12.70
C ILE A 223 6.87 -8.33 12.06
N ILE A 224 6.68 -9.52 12.60
CA ILE A 224 7.13 -10.79 12.03
C ILE A 224 5.88 -11.56 11.61
N VAL A 225 5.73 -11.75 10.31
CA VAL A 225 4.60 -12.42 9.69
C VAL A 225 5.04 -13.68 8.97
N GLU A 226 4.10 -14.59 8.74
CA GLU A 226 4.27 -15.72 7.86
C GLU A 226 4.65 -15.26 6.44
N HIS A 227 5.63 -15.93 5.85
CA HIS A 227 5.89 -15.81 4.42
C HIS A 227 4.89 -16.68 3.66
N ILE A 228 3.97 -16.04 2.92
CA ILE A 228 2.96 -16.74 2.14
C ILE A 228 3.59 -17.28 0.86
N LYS A 229 3.61 -18.60 0.70
CA LYS A 229 3.92 -19.23 -0.58
C LYS A 229 2.83 -18.89 -1.60
N ASN A 230 3.23 -18.24 -2.67
CA ASN A 230 2.32 -17.70 -3.68
C ASN A 230 2.88 -17.93 -5.09
N MET A 231 2.01 -17.78 -6.08
CA MET A 231 2.30 -17.86 -7.51
C MET A 231 2.49 -16.46 -8.14
N GLY A 232 2.77 -15.45 -7.31
CA GLY A 232 2.71 -14.03 -7.66
C GLY A 232 1.50 -13.33 -7.06
N ASP A 233 1.48 -12.01 -7.22
CA ASP A 233 0.29 -11.20 -6.96
C ASP A 233 -0.70 -11.29 -8.14
N MET A 234 -1.95 -10.88 -7.90
CA MET A 234 -2.99 -10.92 -8.93
C MET A 234 -2.73 -9.92 -10.05
N TRP A 235 -1.89 -8.90 -9.87
CA TRP A 235 -1.52 -8.00 -10.97
C TRP A 235 -0.67 -8.77 -12.00
N GLN A 236 0.39 -9.43 -11.55
CA GLN A 236 1.26 -10.27 -12.38
C GLN A 236 0.46 -11.37 -13.08
N TYR A 237 -0.39 -12.08 -12.33
CA TYR A 237 -1.26 -13.11 -12.89
C TYR A 237 -2.18 -12.57 -14.00
N THR A 238 -2.79 -11.40 -13.76
CA THR A 238 -3.68 -10.74 -14.73
C THR A 238 -2.92 -10.29 -15.98
N GLU A 239 -1.72 -9.76 -15.82
CA GLU A 239 -0.86 -9.31 -16.91
C GLU A 239 -0.46 -10.48 -17.81
N GLU A 240 -0.05 -11.62 -17.22
CA GLU A 240 0.27 -12.85 -17.96
C GLU A 240 -0.95 -13.40 -18.71
N TYR A 241 -2.09 -13.47 -18.03
CA TYR A 241 -3.35 -13.89 -18.64
C TYR A 241 -3.75 -12.99 -19.81
N LEU A 242 -3.76 -11.66 -19.62
CA LEU A 242 -4.14 -10.71 -20.66
C LEU A 242 -3.16 -10.74 -21.84
N SER A 243 -1.87 -10.90 -21.59
CA SER A 243 -0.86 -11.07 -22.63
C SER A 243 -1.17 -12.29 -23.51
N SER A 244 -1.52 -13.43 -22.88
CA SER A 244 -1.93 -14.65 -23.60
C SER A 244 -3.19 -14.42 -24.44
N VAL A 245 -4.23 -13.81 -23.85
CA VAL A 245 -5.49 -13.50 -24.55
C VAL A 245 -5.24 -12.57 -25.73
N ILE A 246 -4.50 -11.48 -25.54
CA ILE A 246 -4.18 -10.52 -26.59
C ILE A 246 -3.39 -11.19 -27.72
N SER A 247 -2.42 -12.06 -27.38
CA SER A 247 -1.66 -12.80 -28.39
C SER A 247 -2.59 -13.59 -29.31
N THR A 248 -3.52 -14.36 -28.73
CA THR A 248 -4.50 -15.14 -29.51
C THR A 248 -5.47 -14.26 -30.29
N LEU A 249 -5.98 -13.20 -29.68
CA LEU A 249 -6.92 -12.28 -30.34
C LEU A 249 -6.25 -11.50 -31.48
N SER A 250 -4.95 -11.24 -31.40
CA SER A 250 -4.23 -10.46 -32.40
C SER A 250 -4.16 -11.13 -33.78
N ASP A 251 -4.31 -12.45 -33.83
CA ASP A 251 -4.31 -13.26 -35.06
C ASP A 251 -5.65 -13.20 -35.82
N TYR A 252 -6.72 -12.74 -35.19
CA TYR A 252 -8.02 -12.56 -35.86
C TYR A 252 -8.07 -11.23 -36.62
N ASP A 253 -8.62 -11.26 -37.83
CA ASP A 253 -8.87 -10.04 -38.63
C ASP A 253 -9.95 -9.16 -37.98
N GLU A 254 -10.99 -9.78 -37.43
CA GLU A 254 -12.08 -9.13 -36.70
C GLU A 254 -12.31 -9.84 -35.36
N ILE A 255 -12.43 -9.05 -34.28
CA ILE A 255 -12.70 -9.58 -32.93
C ILE A 255 -14.15 -9.27 -32.56
N LYS A 256 -14.90 -10.30 -32.18
CA LYS A 256 -16.26 -10.21 -31.66
C LYS A 256 -16.26 -10.36 -30.13
N GLU A 257 -17.25 -9.77 -29.47
CA GLU A 257 -17.40 -9.84 -28.01
C GLU A 257 -17.46 -11.30 -27.51
N SER A 258 -18.19 -12.15 -28.22
CA SER A 258 -18.29 -13.59 -27.92
C SER A 258 -16.95 -14.34 -27.98
N TYR A 259 -15.96 -13.84 -28.73
CA TYR A 259 -14.63 -14.43 -28.73
C TYR A 259 -13.93 -14.14 -27.42
N VAL A 260 -14.03 -12.90 -26.92
CA VAL A 260 -13.47 -12.49 -25.63
C VAL A 260 -14.13 -13.25 -24.49
N GLU A 261 -15.45 -13.41 -24.53
CA GLU A 261 -16.21 -14.23 -23.57
C GLU A 261 -15.70 -15.67 -23.47
N GLY A 262 -15.31 -16.28 -24.59
CA GLY A 262 -14.74 -17.63 -24.62
C GLY A 262 -13.45 -17.76 -23.80
N TYR A 263 -12.61 -16.72 -23.78
CA TYR A 263 -11.36 -16.71 -23.01
C TYR A 263 -11.53 -16.21 -21.56
N LEU A 264 -12.64 -15.53 -21.28
CA LEU A 264 -12.93 -14.92 -19.98
C LEU A 264 -13.25 -15.95 -18.88
N SER A 265 -13.87 -17.09 -19.23
CA SER A 265 -14.46 -18.02 -18.24
C SER A 265 -13.56 -18.34 -17.05
N ASN A 266 -12.31 -18.76 -17.30
CA ASN A 266 -11.36 -19.09 -16.23
C ASN A 266 -11.00 -17.88 -15.37
N TYR A 267 -10.78 -16.71 -15.98
CA TYR A 267 -10.42 -15.51 -15.26
C TYR A 267 -11.61 -14.92 -14.49
N LEU A 268 -12.85 -15.08 -14.97
CA LEU A 268 -14.03 -14.68 -14.23
C LEU A 268 -14.19 -15.47 -12.93
N GLU A 269 -13.80 -16.75 -12.90
CA GLU A 269 -13.76 -17.52 -11.64
C GLU A 269 -12.72 -16.96 -10.65
N GLU A 270 -11.58 -16.48 -11.16
CA GLU A 270 -10.60 -15.77 -10.33
C GLU A 270 -11.21 -14.49 -9.73
N VAL A 271 -11.91 -13.71 -10.56
CA VAL A 271 -12.62 -12.49 -10.14
C VAL A 271 -13.70 -12.79 -9.10
N ARG A 272 -14.47 -13.87 -9.24
CA ARG A 272 -15.46 -14.31 -8.23
C ARG A 272 -14.78 -14.66 -6.90
N GLY A 273 -13.63 -15.34 -6.96
CA GLY A 273 -12.83 -15.67 -5.79
C GLY A 273 -12.33 -14.43 -5.05
N ILE A 274 -11.82 -13.45 -5.80
CA ILE A 274 -11.38 -12.15 -5.27
C ILE A 274 -12.55 -11.36 -4.67
N ALA A 275 -13.68 -11.26 -5.38
CA ALA A 275 -14.87 -10.59 -4.87
C ALA A 275 -15.33 -11.19 -3.53
N ARG A 276 -15.27 -12.52 -3.40
CA ARG A 276 -15.65 -13.24 -2.19
C ARG A 276 -14.76 -12.91 -0.99
N ILE A 277 -13.43 -12.95 -1.15
CA ILE A 277 -12.53 -12.66 -0.02
C ILE A 277 -12.60 -11.19 0.41
N ILE A 278 -12.85 -10.26 -0.52
CA ILE A 278 -13.01 -8.84 -0.21
C ILE A 278 -14.36 -8.59 0.49
N ALA A 279 -15.43 -9.22 0.03
CA ALA A 279 -16.72 -9.17 0.71
C ALA A 279 -16.63 -9.74 2.13
N ASP A 280 -16.03 -10.93 2.30
CA ASP A 280 -15.85 -11.55 3.62
C ASP A 280 -15.00 -10.66 4.53
N MET A 281 -13.91 -10.08 4.03
CA MET A 281 -13.10 -9.11 4.78
C MET A 281 -13.94 -7.94 5.31
N HIS A 282 -14.73 -7.28 4.44
CA HIS A 282 -15.59 -6.16 4.85
C HIS A 282 -16.70 -6.59 5.83
N ILE A 283 -17.30 -7.76 5.61
CA ILE A 283 -18.30 -8.35 6.50
C ILE A 283 -17.68 -8.55 7.90
N LYS A 284 -16.52 -9.23 8.00
CA LYS A 284 -15.82 -9.45 9.27
C LYS A 284 -15.49 -8.14 9.96
N LEU A 285 -14.89 -7.18 9.25
CA LEU A 285 -14.55 -5.86 9.80
C LEU A 285 -15.78 -5.12 10.36
N SER A 286 -16.93 -5.27 9.72
CA SER A 286 -18.17 -4.63 10.15
C SER A 286 -18.73 -5.16 11.48
N TYR A 287 -18.35 -6.38 11.88
CA TYR A 287 -18.82 -7.05 13.10
C TYR A 287 -17.86 -6.95 14.28
N ILE A 288 -16.68 -6.33 14.11
CA ILE A 288 -15.71 -6.18 15.20
C ILE A 288 -16.18 -5.07 16.15
N ASP A 289 -16.63 -5.47 17.34
CA ASP A 289 -17.12 -4.58 18.39
C ASP A 289 -15.96 -4.05 19.27
N LYS A 290 -15.11 -3.24 18.65
CA LYS A 290 -14.02 -2.47 19.30
C LYS A 290 -14.14 -1.02 18.89
N GLU A 291 -13.86 -0.06 19.76
CA GLU A 291 -14.04 1.38 19.48
C GLU A 291 -13.44 1.82 18.13
N ASP A 292 -12.22 1.39 17.83
CA ASP A 292 -11.50 1.72 16.59
C ASP A 292 -12.05 1.02 15.32
N PHE A 293 -12.89 -0.01 15.48
CA PHE A 293 -13.42 -0.85 14.39
C PHE A 293 -14.93 -0.77 14.22
N ALA A 294 -15.67 -0.55 15.31
CA ALA A 294 -17.12 -0.58 15.37
C ALA A 294 -17.70 0.33 14.28
N LYS A 295 -18.49 -0.28 13.39
CA LYS A 295 -19.11 0.44 12.28
C LYS A 295 -19.94 1.63 12.78
N ARG A 296 -19.92 2.73 12.03
CA ARG A 296 -20.65 3.95 12.39
C ARG A 296 -21.49 4.47 11.23
N ASN A 297 -22.50 5.26 11.58
CA ASN A 297 -23.23 6.03 10.59
C ASN A 297 -22.32 7.08 9.96
N VAL A 298 -22.63 7.39 8.70
CA VAL A 298 -21.99 8.46 7.95
C VAL A 298 -22.46 9.79 8.51
N GLU A 299 -21.53 10.71 8.72
CA GLU A 299 -21.82 12.09 9.13
C GLU A 299 -21.81 13.01 7.91
N ILE A 300 -22.49 14.17 8.01
CA ILE A 300 -22.47 15.20 6.95
C ILE A 300 -21.03 15.62 6.63
N SER A 301 -20.17 15.71 7.66
CA SER A 301 -18.75 16.03 7.55
C SER A 301 -17.97 15.05 6.67
N ASP A 302 -18.34 13.76 6.65
CA ASP A 302 -17.71 12.74 5.80
C ASP A 302 -18.03 12.99 4.33
N VAL A 303 -19.29 13.33 4.03
CA VAL A 303 -19.77 13.64 2.68
C VAL A 303 -19.13 14.95 2.19
N GLU A 304 -19.03 15.95 3.05
CA GLU A 304 -18.33 17.20 2.75
C GLU A 304 -16.83 16.98 2.48
N GLU A 305 -16.16 16.10 3.25
CA GLU A 305 -14.73 15.77 3.07
C GLU A 305 -14.48 15.15 1.69
N ILE A 306 -15.29 14.16 1.27
CA ILE A 306 -15.12 13.51 -0.05
C ILE A 306 -15.45 14.46 -1.20
N VAL A 307 -16.54 15.23 -1.12
CA VAL A 307 -16.89 16.22 -2.16
C VAL A 307 -15.81 17.29 -2.27
N LYS A 308 -15.28 17.77 -1.14
CA LYS A 308 -14.17 18.73 -1.12
C LYS A 308 -12.89 18.12 -1.72
N SER A 309 -12.57 16.86 -1.43
CA SER A 309 -11.44 16.15 -2.04
C SER A 309 -11.55 16.14 -3.56
N ILE A 310 -12.70 15.71 -4.09
CA ILE A 310 -12.98 15.63 -5.52
C ILE A 310 -12.86 17.01 -6.17
N LYS A 311 -13.50 18.04 -5.63
CA LYS A 311 -13.42 19.41 -6.17
C LYS A 311 -11.99 19.94 -6.21
N ASN A 312 -11.22 19.69 -5.14
CA ASN A 312 -9.82 20.12 -5.08
C ASN A 312 -8.95 19.37 -6.08
N ASN A 313 -9.12 18.06 -6.21
CA ASN A 313 -8.35 17.24 -7.13
C ASN A 313 -8.71 17.55 -8.59
N PHE A 314 -9.99 17.78 -8.90
CA PHE A 314 -10.43 18.27 -10.20
C PHE A 314 -9.78 19.61 -10.56
N THR A 315 -9.83 20.58 -9.64
CA THR A 315 -9.18 21.89 -9.84
C THR A 315 -7.67 21.75 -10.08
N LYS A 316 -6.99 20.90 -9.30
CA LYS A 316 -5.56 20.64 -9.46
C LYS A 316 -5.27 20.02 -10.84
N LEU A 317 -6.03 19.00 -11.23
CA LEU A 317 -5.89 18.34 -12.52
C LEU A 317 -6.02 19.34 -13.67
N LEU A 318 -7.05 20.20 -13.66
CA LEU A 318 -7.23 21.23 -14.69
C LEU A 318 -6.06 22.22 -14.74
N ASN A 319 -5.49 22.59 -13.59
CA ASN A 319 -4.32 23.46 -13.55
C ASN A 319 -3.08 22.78 -14.14
N PHE A 320 -2.83 21.50 -13.84
CA PHE A 320 -1.72 20.75 -14.43
C PHE A 320 -1.85 20.64 -15.94
N VAL A 321 -3.06 20.35 -16.40
CA VAL A 321 -3.36 20.17 -17.81
C VAL A 321 -3.19 21.47 -18.60
N LYS A 322 -3.57 22.63 -18.04
CA LYS A 322 -3.34 23.94 -18.68
C LYS A 322 -1.86 24.31 -18.86
N LEU A 323 -0.97 23.74 -18.04
CA LEU A 323 0.46 24.03 -18.05
C LEU A 323 1.27 23.05 -18.90
N SER A 324 0.60 22.09 -19.55
CA SER A 324 1.23 20.97 -20.25
C SER A 324 0.70 20.87 -21.69
N THR A 325 1.50 20.26 -22.57
CA THR A 325 1.10 19.95 -23.94
C THR A 325 0.90 18.45 -24.08
N PHE A 326 -0.18 18.02 -24.74
CA PHE A 326 -0.53 16.62 -24.93
C PHE A 326 -0.76 16.30 -26.41
N ASP A 327 -0.84 15.01 -26.74
CA ASP A 327 -1.29 14.59 -28.06
C ASP A 327 -2.77 14.92 -28.31
N GLU A 328 -3.23 14.76 -29.56
CA GLU A 328 -4.59 15.08 -29.99
C GLU A 328 -5.65 14.28 -29.21
N GLN A 329 -5.38 13.00 -28.93
CA GLN A 329 -6.33 12.12 -28.25
C GLN A 329 -6.54 12.56 -26.80
N ILE A 330 -5.46 12.77 -26.05
CA ILE A 330 -5.51 13.26 -24.67
C ILE A 330 -6.13 14.65 -24.62
N THR A 331 -5.77 15.54 -25.57
CA THR A 331 -6.35 16.88 -25.67
C THR A 331 -7.87 16.83 -25.84
N SER A 332 -8.37 15.96 -26.72
CA SER A 332 -9.81 15.77 -26.92
C SER A 332 -10.53 15.31 -25.65
N MET A 333 -9.96 14.35 -24.92
CA MET A 333 -10.53 13.86 -23.65
C MET A 333 -10.55 14.96 -22.57
N ILE A 334 -9.49 15.76 -22.49
CA ILE A 334 -9.43 16.92 -21.59
C ILE A 334 -10.54 17.91 -21.91
N GLU A 335 -10.70 18.27 -23.19
CA GLU A 335 -11.74 19.22 -23.62
C GLU A 335 -13.13 18.71 -23.29
N GLU A 336 -13.36 17.40 -23.44
CA GLU A 336 -14.62 16.77 -23.03
C GLU A 336 -14.84 16.87 -21.52
N ILE A 337 -13.84 16.56 -20.69
CA ILE A 337 -13.92 16.69 -19.23
C ILE A 337 -14.20 18.14 -18.82
N VAL A 338 -13.53 19.12 -19.45
CA VAL A 338 -13.74 20.55 -19.18
C VAL A 338 -15.17 20.96 -19.53
N LYS A 339 -15.74 20.49 -20.63
CA LYS A 339 -17.15 20.75 -20.99
C LYS A 339 -18.14 20.22 -19.95
N GLN A 340 -17.77 19.16 -19.22
CA GLN A 340 -18.61 18.55 -18.18
C GLN A 340 -18.40 19.17 -16.79
N GLN A 341 -17.53 20.19 -16.64
CA GLN A 341 -17.20 20.79 -15.34
C GLN A 341 -18.45 21.27 -14.59
N ASP A 342 -19.32 22.06 -15.23
CA ASP A 342 -20.49 22.64 -14.56
C ASP A 342 -21.50 21.57 -14.15
N PHE A 343 -21.70 20.55 -15.00
CA PHE A 343 -22.51 19.38 -14.68
C PHE A 343 -21.96 18.65 -13.45
N LEU A 344 -20.66 18.36 -13.44
CA LEU A 344 -20.02 17.66 -12.32
C LEU A 344 -20.11 18.45 -11.03
N MET A 345 -19.85 19.76 -11.07
CA MET A 345 -19.94 20.62 -9.88
C MET A 345 -21.35 20.68 -9.31
N SER A 346 -22.37 20.74 -10.18
CA SER A 346 -23.78 20.69 -9.79
C SER A 346 -24.14 19.35 -9.15
N LYS A 347 -23.74 18.24 -9.78
CA LYS A 347 -23.98 16.89 -9.24
C LYS A 347 -23.31 16.65 -7.90
N LEU A 348 -22.11 17.18 -7.69
CA LEU A 348 -21.41 17.11 -6.41
C LEU A 348 -22.10 17.91 -5.29
N GLU A 349 -22.80 18.99 -5.61
CA GLU A 349 -23.63 19.71 -4.62
C GLU A 349 -24.92 18.94 -4.32
N GLU A 350 -25.64 18.46 -5.34
CA GLU A 350 -26.82 17.58 -5.16
C GLU A 350 -26.49 16.34 -4.31
N PHE A 351 -25.31 15.78 -4.53
CA PHE A 351 -24.84 14.60 -3.81
C PHE A 351 -24.66 14.87 -2.31
N LYS A 352 -24.30 16.09 -1.87
CA LYS A 352 -24.18 16.39 -0.43
C LYS A 352 -25.49 16.19 0.33
N ASP A 353 -26.60 16.54 -0.32
CA ASP A 353 -27.93 16.49 0.28
C ASP A 353 -28.59 15.11 0.16
N THR A 354 -28.15 14.29 -0.80
CA THR A 354 -28.77 13.01 -1.16
C THR A 354 -27.88 11.80 -0.90
N ALA A 355 -26.66 11.99 -0.39
CA ALA A 355 -25.68 10.93 -0.18
C ALA A 355 -26.21 9.82 0.73
N VAL A 356 -26.20 8.60 0.20
CA VAL A 356 -26.39 7.38 0.97
C VAL A 356 -25.15 6.53 0.74
N PHE A 357 -24.38 6.27 1.80
CA PHE A 357 -23.10 5.56 1.73
C PHE A 357 -23.07 4.23 2.51
N GLY A 358 -24.21 3.82 3.08
CA GLY A 358 -24.24 2.72 4.06
C GLY A 358 -23.56 3.15 5.36
N LYS A 359 -22.85 2.23 6.02
CA LYS A 359 -22.04 2.51 7.21
C LYS A 359 -20.56 2.52 6.90
N TYR A 360 -19.84 3.37 7.63
CA TYR A 360 -18.38 3.40 7.58
C TYR A 360 -17.80 2.34 8.50
N ILE A 361 -16.84 1.59 7.97
CA ILE A 361 -16.12 0.52 8.66
C ILE A 361 -14.61 0.77 8.52
N ARG A 362 -13.80 0.00 9.25
CA ARG A 362 -12.38 -0.13 8.87
C ARG A 362 -12.31 -0.89 7.55
N CYS A 363 -11.50 -0.40 6.63
CA CYS A 363 -11.27 -0.98 5.30
C CYS A 363 -9.76 -1.12 5.06
N HIS A 364 -9.36 -1.77 3.97
CA HIS A 364 -7.97 -1.80 3.54
C HIS A 364 -7.47 -0.40 3.16
N GLY A 365 -8.31 0.38 2.47
CA GLY A 365 -8.10 1.81 2.20
C GLY A 365 -7.16 2.15 1.05
N ASP A 366 -6.50 1.16 0.45
CA ASP A 366 -5.69 1.25 -0.78
C ASP A 366 -5.65 -0.10 -1.52
N LEU A 367 -6.82 -0.75 -1.66
CA LEU A 367 -6.91 -2.09 -2.24
C LEU A 367 -6.76 -2.08 -3.78
N HIS A 368 -5.89 -2.94 -4.30
CA HIS A 368 -5.68 -3.19 -5.74
C HIS A 368 -5.10 -4.60 -5.97
N LEU A 369 -4.95 -5.03 -7.22
CA LEU A 369 -4.53 -6.39 -7.58
C LEU A 369 -3.15 -6.81 -7.01
N GLU A 370 -2.19 -5.89 -6.88
CA GLU A 370 -0.88 -6.19 -6.28
C GLU A 370 -0.98 -6.56 -4.79
N GLN A 371 -2.07 -6.16 -4.12
CA GLN A 371 -2.30 -6.46 -2.69
C GLN A 371 -3.03 -7.77 -2.44
N ILE A 372 -3.24 -8.55 -3.51
CA ILE A 372 -3.88 -9.86 -3.46
C ILE A 372 -2.89 -10.88 -4.00
N LEU A 373 -2.39 -11.75 -3.13
CA LEU A 373 -1.52 -12.85 -3.51
C LEU A 373 -2.34 -14.05 -3.98
N LYS A 374 -1.93 -14.67 -5.09
CA LYS A 374 -2.48 -15.95 -5.55
C LYS A 374 -1.75 -17.11 -4.88
N THR A 375 -2.46 -18.00 -4.21
CA THR A 375 -1.88 -19.22 -3.60
C THR A 375 -2.48 -20.46 -4.23
N GLU A 376 -1.90 -21.65 -3.94
CA GLU A 376 -2.48 -22.93 -4.36
C GLU A 376 -3.89 -23.16 -3.77
N GLU A 377 -4.17 -22.58 -2.59
CA GLU A 377 -5.40 -22.78 -1.83
C GLU A 377 -6.43 -21.65 -2.00
N GLY A 378 -6.07 -20.57 -2.71
CA GLY A 378 -6.95 -19.42 -2.92
C GLY A 378 -6.19 -18.10 -3.02
N TYR A 379 -6.57 -17.14 -2.17
CA TYR A 379 -6.05 -15.77 -2.21
C TYR A 379 -5.72 -15.28 -0.80
N VAL A 380 -4.75 -14.38 -0.69
CA VAL A 380 -4.41 -13.72 0.59
C VAL A 380 -4.31 -12.21 0.34
N ILE A 381 -5.00 -11.43 1.17
CA ILE A 381 -4.90 -9.97 1.17
C ILE A 381 -3.74 -9.56 2.07
N ILE A 382 -2.92 -8.63 1.59
CA ILE A 382 -1.74 -8.10 2.30
C ILE A 382 -1.77 -6.57 2.35
N ASP A 383 -0.83 -5.97 3.07
CA ASP A 383 -0.55 -4.52 3.08
C ASP A 383 -1.72 -3.63 3.55
N PHE A 384 -2.21 -3.90 4.76
CA PHE A 384 -3.28 -3.11 5.38
C PHE A 384 -2.81 -1.76 5.93
N GLU A 385 -1.68 -1.25 5.45
CA GLU A 385 -1.15 0.06 5.83
C GLU A 385 -2.07 1.21 5.39
N GLY A 386 -2.85 1.01 4.32
CA GLY A 386 -3.60 2.07 3.64
C GLY A 386 -2.67 3.03 2.87
N GLU A 387 -3.23 4.08 2.25
CA GLU A 387 -2.47 4.96 1.35
C GLU A 387 -1.18 5.54 1.98
N PRO A 388 0.02 5.18 1.51
CA PRO A 388 1.29 5.52 2.17
C PRO A 388 1.58 7.02 2.29
N THR A 389 0.94 7.84 1.46
CA THR A 389 1.11 9.30 1.46
C THR A 389 0.28 10.00 2.55
N LYS A 390 -0.64 9.29 3.20
CA LYS A 390 -1.54 9.83 4.22
C LYS A 390 -0.99 9.62 5.65
N PRO A 391 -1.23 10.57 6.58
CA PRO A 391 -0.92 10.38 8.00
C PRO A 391 -1.64 9.16 8.58
N ILE A 392 -1.05 8.53 9.60
CA ILE A 392 -1.58 7.30 10.22
C ILE A 392 -3.00 7.49 10.76
N GLU A 393 -3.32 8.68 11.28
CA GLU A 393 -4.64 9.03 11.82
C GLU A 393 -5.70 9.01 10.72
N VAL A 394 -5.32 9.38 9.50
CA VAL A 394 -6.19 9.31 8.32
C VAL A 394 -6.30 7.88 7.81
N ARG A 395 -5.19 7.12 7.79
CA ARG A 395 -5.17 5.70 7.37
C ARG A 395 -6.00 4.79 8.30
N ARG A 396 -6.16 5.17 9.58
CA ARG A 396 -7.01 4.46 10.56
C ARG A 396 -8.47 4.90 10.57
N LYS A 397 -8.87 5.93 9.82
CA LYS A 397 -10.28 6.35 9.77
C LYS A 397 -11.15 5.22 9.23
N LYS A 398 -12.36 5.11 9.78
CA LYS A 398 -13.43 4.32 9.17
C LYS A 398 -13.90 5.05 7.91
N ILE A 399 -14.08 4.31 6.82
CA ILE A 399 -14.43 4.80 5.48
C ILE A 399 -15.49 3.91 4.84
N SER A 400 -16.04 4.32 3.69
CA SER A 400 -16.94 3.47 2.93
C SER A 400 -16.19 2.27 2.33
N PRO A 401 -16.76 1.04 2.41
CA PRO A 401 -16.25 -0.13 1.67
C PRO A 401 -16.13 0.12 0.16
N LEU A 402 -16.94 1.04 -0.38
CA LEU A 402 -16.95 1.37 -1.80
C LEU A 402 -15.64 2.01 -2.28
N LYS A 403 -14.80 2.51 -1.35
CA LYS A 403 -13.46 2.98 -1.70
C LYS A 403 -12.55 1.83 -2.14
N ASP A 404 -12.60 0.70 -1.44
CA ASP A 404 -11.82 -0.50 -1.78
C ASP A 404 -12.38 -1.16 -3.06
N VAL A 405 -13.71 -1.19 -3.21
CA VAL A 405 -14.38 -1.64 -4.44
C VAL A 405 -13.96 -0.78 -5.64
N ALA A 406 -13.96 0.55 -5.48
CA ALA A 406 -13.49 1.47 -6.53
C ALA A 406 -12.01 1.24 -6.87
N GLY A 407 -11.16 1.03 -5.86
CA GLY A 407 -9.73 0.70 -6.05
C GLY A 407 -9.52 -0.54 -6.92
N MET A 408 -10.27 -1.62 -6.66
CA MET A 408 -10.22 -2.85 -7.46
C MET A 408 -10.70 -2.64 -8.90
N ILE A 409 -11.82 -1.93 -9.10
CA ILE A 409 -12.33 -1.62 -10.45
C ILE A 409 -11.29 -0.84 -11.24
N ARG A 410 -10.68 0.18 -10.62
CA ARG A 410 -9.59 0.95 -11.25
C ARG A 410 -8.38 0.08 -11.54
N SER A 411 -8.05 -0.86 -10.66
CA SER A 411 -6.95 -1.81 -10.88
C SER A 411 -7.19 -2.71 -12.10
N PHE A 412 -8.42 -3.17 -12.34
CA PHE A 412 -8.77 -3.88 -13.57
C PHE A 412 -8.59 -3.00 -14.81
N SER A 413 -9.07 -1.74 -14.79
CA SER A 413 -8.86 -0.79 -15.87
C SER A 413 -7.36 -0.63 -16.20
N TYR A 414 -6.54 -0.47 -15.16
CA TYR A 414 -5.10 -0.32 -15.30
C TYR A 414 -4.42 -1.58 -15.87
N ALA A 415 -4.85 -2.77 -15.46
CA ALA A 415 -4.31 -4.03 -15.98
C ALA A 415 -4.59 -4.19 -17.49
N ALA A 416 -5.81 -3.86 -17.93
CA ALA A 416 -6.16 -3.83 -19.35
C ALA A 416 -5.24 -2.90 -20.15
N TYR A 417 -4.99 -1.70 -19.63
CA TYR A 417 -4.14 -0.73 -20.28
C TYR A 417 -2.66 -1.09 -20.29
N ALA A 418 -2.14 -1.65 -19.19
CA ALA A 418 -0.78 -2.15 -19.11
C ALA A 418 -0.56 -3.25 -20.16
N ALA A 419 -1.47 -4.22 -20.25
CA ALA A 419 -1.41 -5.28 -21.24
C ALA A 419 -1.48 -4.74 -22.69
N TYR A 420 -2.34 -3.75 -22.95
CA TYR A 420 -2.42 -3.09 -24.25
C TYR A 420 -1.11 -2.39 -24.63
N PHE A 421 -0.52 -1.63 -23.71
CA PHE A 421 0.74 -0.93 -23.97
C PHE A 421 1.90 -1.90 -24.19
N ASN A 422 1.99 -2.96 -23.39
CA ASN A 422 2.98 -4.01 -23.57
C ASN A 422 2.84 -4.67 -24.95
N TYR A 423 1.61 -4.95 -25.39
CA TYR A 423 1.32 -5.46 -26.73
C TYR A 423 1.78 -4.51 -27.84
N LEU A 424 1.40 -3.23 -27.75
CA LEU A 424 1.77 -2.22 -28.74
C LEU A 424 3.29 -2.09 -28.86
N ASN A 425 3.98 -2.02 -27.73
CA ASN A 425 5.44 -1.97 -27.67
C ASN A 425 6.08 -3.21 -28.31
N ALA A 426 5.59 -4.41 -27.96
CA ALA A 426 6.11 -5.67 -28.50
C ALA A 426 5.90 -5.81 -30.01
N LYS A 427 4.83 -5.22 -30.56
CA LYS A 427 4.54 -5.23 -32.01
C LYS A 427 5.07 -4.01 -32.76
N GLY A 428 5.69 -3.05 -32.07
CA GLY A 428 6.11 -1.78 -32.68
C GLY A 428 4.96 -0.97 -33.28
N LYS A 429 3.76 -1.09 -32.71
CA LYS A 429 2.54 -0.41 -33.16
C LYS A 429 2.24 0.80 -32.29
N PHE A 430 1.66 1.84 -32.87
CA PHE A 430 1.15 2.99 -32.11
C PHE A 430 -0.28 2.78 -31.61
N ARG A 431 -1.09 1.99 -32.34
CA ARG A 431 -2.50 1.75 -32.00
C ARG A 431 -3.01 0.46 -32.65
N ASP A 432 -3.94 -0.20 -31.99
CA ASP A 432 -4.68 -1.35 -32.50
C ASP A 432 -6.12 -1.35 -31.94
N GLU A 433 -7.06 -0.79 -32.72
CA GLU A 433 -8.43 -0.54 -32.26
C GLU A 433 -9.19 -1.84 -31.93
N LYS A 434 -8.91 -2.95 -32.63
CA LYS A 434 -9.58 -4.23 -32.36
C LYS A 434 -9.17 -4.77 -30.99
N ILE A 435 -7.90 -4.66 -30.61
CA ILE A 435 -7.42 -5.09 -29.29
C ILE A 435 -7.90 -4.14 -28.20
N GLU A 436 -7.86 -2.82 -28.44
CA GLU A 436 -8.39 -1.84 -27.49
C GLU A 436 -9.87 -2.09 -27.18
N LYS A 437 -10.68 -2.40 -28.22
CA LYS A 437 -12.09 -2.77 -28.06
C LYS A 437 -12.28 -4.11 -27.33
N ALA A 438 -11.44 -5.10 -27.61
CA ALA A 438 -11.49 -6.38 -26.90
C ALA A 438 -11.23 -6.24 -25.40
N LEU A 439 -10.28 -5.38 -25.03
CA LEU A 439 -9.95 -5.12 -23.63
C LEU A 439 -11.03 -4.31 -22.92
N LEU A 440 -11.78 -3.46 -23.65
CA LEU A 440 -12.98 -2.80 -23.12
C LEU A 440 -14.09 -3.80 -22.76
N TRP A 441 -14.32 -4.82 -23.61
CA TRP A 441 -15.27 -5.89 -23.29
C TRP A 441 -14.81 -6.71 -22.08
N TRP A 442 -13.52 -7.03 -22.02
CA TRP A 442 -12.93 -7.69 -20.86
C TRP A 442 -13.13 -6.88 -19.57
N GLU A 443 -12.77 -5.59 -19.58
CA GLU A 443 -12.87 -4.69 -18.43
C GLU A 443 -14.31 -4.60 -17.91
N LYS A 444 -15.28 -4.51 -18.83
CA LYS A 444 -16.69 -4.52 -18.49
C LYS A 444 -17.11 -5.84 -17.82
N ALA A 445 -16.79 -6.98 -18.43
CA ALA A 445 -17.17 -8.29 -17.91
C ALA A 445 -16.59 -8.59 -16.52
N VAL A 446 -15.30 -8.26 -16.30
CA VAL A 446 -14.66 -8.46 -14.99
C VAL A 446 -15.23 -7.51 -13.94
N THR A 447 -15.53 -6.26 -14.31
CA THR A 447 -16.13 -5.28 -13.40
C THR A 447 -17.55 -5.70 -12.98
N GLU A 448 -18.37 -6.12 -13.93
CA GLU A 448 -19.73 -6.60 -13.67
C GLU A 448 -19.68 -7.83 -12.77
N THR A 449 -18.87 -8.84 -13.11
CA THR A 449 -18.69 -10.05 -12.30
C THR A 449 -18.21 -9.72 -10.88
N PHE A 450 -17.20 -8.85 -10.74
CA PHE A 450 -16.68 -8.45 -9.44
C PHE A 450 -17.76 -7.82 -8.56
N VAL A 451 -18.46 -6.81 -9.09
CA VAL A 451 -19.43 -6.04 -8.31
C VAL A 451 -20.67 -6.87 -7.98
N GLU A 452 -21.16 -7.70 -8.91
CA GLU A 452 -22.29 -8.60 -8.66
C GLU A 452 -22.00 -9.57 -7.52
N ASN A 453 -20.86 -10.30 -7.58
CA ASN A 453 -20.51 -11.29 -6.56
C ASN A 453 -20.18 -10.64 -5.21
N TYR A 454 -19.57 -9.44 -5.22
CA TYR A 454 -19.32 -8.67 -4.00
C TYR A 454 -20.65 -8.25 -3.35
N LEU A 455 -21.57 -7.68 -4.13
CA LEU A 455 -22.87 -7.23 -3.64
C LEU A 455 -23.75 -8.37 -3.14
N GLU A 456 -23.77 -9.51 -3.84
CA GLU A 456 -24.56 -10.67 -3.43
C GLU A 456 -24.23 -11.08 -1.99
N LEU A 457 -22.93 -11.19 -1.67
CA LEU A 457 -22.46 -11.60 -0.35
C LEU A 457 -22.70 -10.52 0.71
N VAL A 458 -22.35 -9.27 0.42
CA VAL A 458 -22.50 -8.16 1.38
C VAL A 458 -23.97 -7.90 1.67
N THR A 459 -24.85 -7.91 0.68
CA THR A 459 -26.30 -7.69 0.89
C THR A 459 -26.91 -8.81 1.72
N ARG A 460 -26.43 -10.05 1.54
CA ARG A 460 -26.91 -11.20 2.32
C ARG A 460 -26.47 -11.14 3.78
N GLU A 461 -25.23 -10.76 4.05
CA GLU A 461 -24.62 -10.94 5.38
C GLU A 461 -24.46 -9.63 6.16
N ALA A 462 -24.24 -8.50 5.50
CA ALA A 462 -24.04 -7.19 6.13
C ALA A 462 -24.67 -6.05 5.30
N PRO A 463 -25.99 -6.04 5.03
CA PRO A 463 -26.62 -5.12 4.10
C PRO A 463 -26.47 -3.64 4.47
N ASP A 464 -26.22 -3.32 5.74
CA ASP A 464 -26.11 -1.94 6.21
C ASP A 464 -24.77 -1.25 5.89
N ILE A 465 -23.76 -1.97 5.38
CA ILE A 465 -22.44 -1.39 5.08
C ILE A 465 -22.32 -0.81 3.67
N VAL A 466 -23.28 -1.08 2.80
CA VAL A 466 -23.37 -0.50 1.45
C VAL A 466 -24.78 0.03 1.17
N PRO A 467 -24.96 1.02 0.29
CA PRO A 467 -26.27 1.44 -0.16
C PRO A 467 -26.94 0.39 -1.06
N GLU A 468 -28.24 0.50 -1.23
CA GLU A 468 -29.03 -0.36 -2.14
C GLU A 468 -29.34 0.33 -3.48
N GLY A 469 -29.57 -0.49 -4.51
CA GLY A 469 -30.08 -0.06 -5.81
C GLY A 469 -29.30 1.12 -6.42
N LYS A 470 -30.02 2.14 -6.90
CA LYS A 470 -29.43 3.32 -7.54
C LYS A 470 -28.46 4.10 -6.64
N ASN A 471 -28.62 4.04 -5.32
CA ASN A 471 -27.74 4.73 -4.40
C ASN A 471 -26.35 4.07 -4.37
N PHE A 472 -26.28 2.74 -4.56
CA PHE A 472 -25.01 2.04 -4.67
C PHE A 472 -24.21 2.54 -5.88
N ASP A 473 -24.84 2.58 -7.06
CA ASP A 473 -24.17 2.98 -8.29
C ASP A 473 -23.72 4.44 -8.24
N LYS A 474 -24.56 5.34 -7.70
CA LYS A 474 -24.19 6.76 -7.47
C LYS A 474 -22.99 6.87 -6.52
N ALA A 475 -23.02 6.18 -5.38
CA ALA A 475 -21.92 6.21 -4.42
C ALA A 475 -20.63 5.62 -5.00
N LEU A 476 -20.71 4.50 -5.72
CA LEU A 476 -19.57 3.88 -6.37
C LEU A 476 -18.95 4.81 -7.43
N ALA A 477 -19.76 5.50 -8.23
CA ALA A 477 -19.28 6.48 -9.19
C ALA A 477 -18.50 7.63 -8.52
N ILE A 478 -18.95 8.10 -7.34
CA ILE A 478 -18.24 9.12 -6.56
C ILE A 478 -16.87 8.64 -6.08
N PHE A 479 -16.76 7.42 -5.55
CA PHE A 479 -15.47 6.88 -5.09
C PHE A 479 -14.52 6.55 -6.24
N LYS A 480 -15.04 6.04 -7.38
CA LYS A 480 -14.25 5.87 -8.61
C LYS A 480 -13.73 7.20 -9.13
N LEU A 481 -14.55 8.26 -9.10
CA LEU A 481 -14.15 9.60 -9.51
C LEU A 481 -13.03 10.18 -8.63
N ASP A 482 -13.14 10.06 -7.30
CA ASP A 482 -12.09 10.51 -6.38
C ASP A 482 -10.75 9.82 -6.68
N LYS A 483 -10.78 8.49 -6.86
CA LYS A 483 -9.58 7.71 -7.21
C LYS A 483 -9.03 8.09 -8.59
N ALA A 484 -9.88 8.20 -9.62
CA ALA A 484 -9.46 8.56 -10.99
C ALA A 484 -8.85 9.98 -11.07
N LEU A 485 -9.35 10.93 -10.28
CA LEU A 485 -8.76 12.28 -10.20
C LEU A 485 -7.41 12.28 -9.50
N PHE A 486 -7.27 11.51 -8.42
CA PHE A 486 -5.99 11.32 -7.74
C PHE A 486 -4.96 10.69 -8.68
N GLU A 487 -5.34 9.62 -9.38
CA GLU A 487 -4.55 8.97 -10.42
C GLU A 487 -4.16 9.95 -11.53
N GLY A 488 -5.10 10.76 -12.03
CA GLY A 488 -4.82 11.77 -13.05
C GLY A 488 -3.71 12.74 -12.66
N ILE A 489 -3.73 13.23 -11.42
CA ILE A 489 -2.66 14.09 -10.88
C ILE A 489 -1.34 13.31 -10.76
N TYR A 490 -1.39 12.04 -10.39
CA TYR A 490 -0.19 11.22 -10.25
C TYR A 490 0.44 10.91 -11.62
N GLU A 491 -0.34 10.42 -12.58
CA GLU A 491 0.15 9.99 -13.89
C GLU A 491 0.68 11.15 -14.72
N VAL A 492 0.04 12.32 -14.71
CA VAL A 492 0.53 13.49 -15.45
C VAL A 492 1.93 13.91 -14.99
N ASN A 493 2.27 13.68 -13.72
CA ASN A 493 3.56 14.06 -13.14
C ASN A 493 4.62 12.95 -13.23
N ASN A 494 4.23 11.68 -13.27
CA ASN A 494 5.16 10.55 -13.15
C ASN A 494 5.23 9.65 -14.39
N ARG A 495 4.12 9.48 -15.12
CA ARG A 495 4.01 8.60 -16.29
C ARG A 495 3.07 9.21 -17.34
N PRO A 496 3.49 10.26 -18.07
CA PRO A 496 2.62 10.96 -19.01
C PRO A 496 1.96 10.07 -20.08
N SER A 497 2.62 8.96 -20.49
CA SER A 497 2.05 7.98 -21.42
C SER A 497 0.83 7.22 -20.86
N TRP A 498 0.67 7.17 -19.54
CA TRP A 498 -0.43 6.50 -18.85
C TRP A 498 -1.59 7.44 -18.54
N PHE A 499 -1.42 8.75 -18.77
CA PHE A 499 -2.38 9.78 -18.38
C PHE A 499 -3.77 9.62 -19.03
N ARG A 500 -3.85 8.98 -20.21
CA ARG A 500 -5.14 8.65 -20.83
C ARG A 500 -6.04 7.73 -19.98
N ILE A 501 -5.45 6.89 -19.13
CA ILE A 501 -6.17 5.91 -18.30
C ILE A 501 -7.08 6.60 -17.28
N PRO A 502 -6.58 7.51 -16.41
CA PRO A 502 -7.44 8.23 -15.48
C PRO A 502 -8.42 9.18 -16.17
N LEU A 503 -8.07 9.79 -17.32
CA LEU A 503 -9.02 10.64 -18.07
C LEU A 503 -10.24 9.85 -18.54
N LYS A 504 -10.04 8.63 -19.05
CA LYS A 504 -11.15 7.75 -19.41
C LYS A 504 -11.98 7.37 -18.19
N GLY A 505 -11.35 7.02 -17.07
CA GLY A 505 -12.04 6.73 -15.82
C GLY A 505 -12.91 7.90 -15.33
N ILE A 506 -12.44 9.15 -15.48
CA ILE A 506 -13.23 10.35 -15.16
C ILE A 506 -14.46 10.46 -16.07
N LEU A 507 -14.29 10.29 -17.39
CA LEU A 507 -15.39 10.34 -18.35
C LEU A 507 -16.44 9.24 -18.09
N GLU A 508 -16.01 8.02 -17.80
CA GLU A 508 -16.88 6.90 -17.42
C GLU A 508 -17.68 7.22 -16.15
N CYS A 509 -17.05 7.81 -15.14
CA CYS A 509 -17.75 8.22 -13.91
C CYS A 509 -18.76 9.34 -14.17
N ILE A 510 -18.44 10.30 -15.03
CA ILE A 510 -19.37 11.37 -15.43
C ILE A 510 -20.59 10.74 -16.13
N GLU A 511 -20.38 9.75 -16.99
CA GLU A 511 -21.46 9.06 -17.68
C GLU A 511 -22.32 8.21 -16.72
N ASP A 512 -21.70 7.51 -15.77
CA ASP A 512 -22.42 6.79 -14.71
C ASP A 512 -23.31 7.73 -13.87
N LEU A 513 -22.83 8.96 -13.59
CA LEU A 513 -23.61 9.99 -12.89
C LEU A 513 -24.76 10.58 -13.73
N LYS A 514 -24.69 10.50 -15.06
CA LYS A 514 -25.79 10.90 -15.96
C LYS A 514 -26.85 9.81 -16.09
N LEU A 515 -26.41 8.55 -16.26
CA LEU A 515 -27.26 7.45 -16.68
C LEU A 515 -28.25 6.96 -15.61
N GLU A 516 -28.11 7.37 -14.35
CA GLU A 516 -28.88 6.82 -13.21
C GLU A 516 -29.09 5.29 -13.34
N LYS A 517 -28.01 4.56 -13.66
CA LYS A 517 -28.07 3.16 -14.10
C LYS A 517 -29.05 2.33 -13.27
N HIS A 518 -29.95 1.65 -13.97
CA HIS A 518 -30.91 0.73 -13.38
C HIS A 518 -30.23 -0.64 -13.19
N ARG A 519 -29.76 -0.95 -11.98
CA ARG A 519 -29.76 -2.36 -11.56
C ARG A 519 -31.21 -2.71 -11.29
N SER A 520 -31.80 -3.57 -12.10
CA SER A 520 -33.11 -4.15 -11.82
C SER A 520 -33.09 -4.67 -10.38
N GLU A 521 -34.05 -4.27 -9.57
CA GLU A 521 -34.26 -4.78 -8.22
C GLU A 521 -34.22 -6.30 -8.29
N VAL A 522 -33.10 -6.90 -7.87
CA VAL A 522 -33.07 -8.33 -7.65
C VAL A 522 -33.88 -8.53 -6.39
N ASN A 523 -35.15 -8.89 -6.57
CA ASN A 523 -36.00 -9.39 -5.50
C ASN A 523 -35.35 -10.66 -4.96
N TYR A 524 -34.46 -10.51 -3.98
CA TYR A 524 -34.07 -11.59 -3.10
C TYR A 524 -35.22 -11.75 -2.09
N GLY A 525 -36.24 -12.47 -2.52
CA GLY A 525 -37.33 -12.93 -1.65
C GLY A 525 -36.87 -13.99 -0.67
#